data_AF-A0A383E019-F1
#
_entry.id   AF-A0A383E019-F1
#
_cell.length_a   1.000
_cell.length_b   1.000
_cell.length_c   1.000
_cell.angle_alpha   90.00
_cell.angle_beta   90.00
_cell.angle_gamma   90.00
#
_symmetry.space_group_name_H-M   'P 1'
#
loop_
_entity.id
_entity.type
_entity.pdbx_description
1 polymer ?
#
loop_
_entity_poly.entity_id
_entity_poly.type
_entity_poly.pdbx_seq_one_letter_code
_entity_poly.pdbx_strand_id
1 'polypeptide(L)' 'TIFYDRSKMEGPPFSVSGEEVHCHFKNFLPVLKLEENINTDPNPCFTESGVNNVLEEIWLIG' A
#
# COMPACT_ATOMS: atom_id res chain seq x y z
N THR A 1 -2.55 -2.37 2.07
CA THR A 1 -1.99 -1.08 1.64
C THR A 1 -1.27 -1.24 0.34
N ILE A 2 -1.13 -0.16 -0.40
CA ILE A 2 -0.30 -0.10 -1.61
C ILE A 2 0.73 0.99 -1.34
N PHE A 3 2.00 0.67 -1.47
CA PHE A 3 3.10 1.60 -1.26
C PHE A 3 3.93 1.72 -2.54
N TYR A 4 4.12 2.95 -2.99
CA TYR A 4 4.90 3.28 -4.18
C TYR A 4 5.49 4.69 -4.08
N ASP A 5 6.37 5.03 -5.02
CA ASP A 5 6.96 6.36 -5.12
C ASP A 5 5.93 7.44 -5.49
N ARG A 6 5.44 8.17 -4.48
CA ARG A 6 4.42 9.23 -4.61
C ARG A 6 4.87 10.42 -5.44
N SER A 7 6.18 10.59 -5.68
CA SER A 7 6.65 11.67 -6.56
C SER A 7 6.28 11.44 -8.03
N LYS A 8 5.95 10.19 -8.37
CA LYS A 8 5.60 9.77 -9.73
C LYS A 8 4.11 9.75 -10.01
N MET A 9 3.28 9.66 -8.96
CA MET A 9 1.83 9.57 -9.07
C MET A 9 1.18 10.16 -7.82
N GLU A 10 0.24 11.09 -7.99
CA GLU A 10 -0.50 11.69 -6.87
C GLU A 10 -1.65 10.80 -6.36
N GLY A 11 -2.07 9.81 -7.14
CA GLY A 11 -3.20 8.92 -6.90
C GLY A 11 -4.48 9.36 -7.64
N PRO A 12 -5.57 8.58 -7.54
CA PRO A 12 -5.67 7.28 -6.87
C PRO A 12 -5.14 6.10 -7.72
N PRO A 13 -4.84 4.95 -7.07
CA PRO A 13 -4.93 4.72 -5.62
C PRO A 13 -3.81 5.46 -4.89
N PHE A 14 -4.08 6.04 -3.72
CA PHE A 14 -3.06 6.74 -2.93
C PHE A 14 -2.10 5.74 -2.28
N SER A 15 -0.82 6.08 -2.25
CA SER A 15 0.17 5.31 -1.49
C SER A 15 -0.03 5.54 0.00
N VAL A 16 -0.28 4.46 0.74
CA VAL A 16 -0.48 4.45 2.20
C VAL A 16 0.49 3.45 2.81
N SER A 17 1.23 3.88 3.83
CA SER A 17 2.20 3.05 4.53
C SER A 17 1.53 2.10 5.55
N GLY A 18 2.20 1.00 5.90
CA GLY A 18 1.77 0.14 7.01
C GLY A 18 1.74 0.85 8.37
N GLU A 19 2.55 1.91 8.56
CA GLU A 19 2.51 2.74 9.77
C GLU A 19 1.19 3.51 9.88
N GLU A 20 0.67 4.05 8.78
CA GLU A 20 -0.63 4.72 8.75
C GLU A 20 -1.76 3.75 9.15
N VAL A 21 -1.73 2.49 8.68
CA VAL A 21 -2.69 1.46 9.11
C VAL A 21 -2.64 1.27 10.62
N HIS A 22 -1.45 1.08 11.20
CA HIS A 22 -1.32 0.92 12.64
C HIS A 22 -1.80 2.16 13.39
N CYS A 23 -1.40 3.36 12.99
CA CYS A 23 -1.80 4.60 13.64
C CYS A 23 -3.32 4.81 13.62
N HIS A 24 -3.99 4.42 12.53
CA HIS A 24 -5.43 4.55 12.40
C HIS A 24 -6.23 3.48 13.16
N PHE A 25 -5.75 2.23 13.20
CA PHE A 25 -6.58 1.11 13.67
C PHE A 25 -6.16 0.50 15.02
N LYS A 26 -4.88 0.59 15.43
CA LYS A 26 -4.35 -0.14 16.60
C LYS A 26 -5.04 0.17 17.94
N ASN A 27 -5.63 1.36 18.06
CA ASN A 27 -6.28 1.81 19.28
C ASN A 27 -7.71 1.27 19.42
N PHE A 28 -8.27 0.71 18.34
CA PHE A 28 -9.66 0.25 18.29
C PHE A 28 -9.75 -1.26 18.08
N LEU A 29 -8.87 -1.82 17.25
CA LEU A 29 -8.87 -3.23 16.87
C LEU A 29 -7.43 -3.76 16.80
N PRO A 30 -7.21 -5.07 17.07
CA PRO A 30 -5.97 -5.73 16.71
C PRO A 30 -5.64 -5.54 15.23
N VAL A 31 -4.36 -5.29 14.94
CA VAL A 31 -3.84 -5.11 13.58
C VAL A 31 -2.72 -6.12 13.37
N LEU A 32 -2.87 -6.99 12.37
CA LEU A 32 -1.88 -8.00 12.00
C LEU A 32 -1.53 -7.89 10.52
N LYS A 33 -0.24 -7.82 10.20
CA LYS A 33 0.23 -7.97 8.81
C LYS A 33 0.18 -9.45 8.43
N LEU A 34 -0.56 -9.77 7.38
CA LEU A 34 -0.66 -11.14 6.86
C LEU A 34 0.39 -11.38 5.78
N GLU A 35 0.51 -10.45 4.83
CA GLU A 35 1.37 -10.61 3.66
C GLU A 35 2.01 -9.28 3.26
N GLU A 36 3.16 -9.37 2.61
CA GLU A 36 3.90 -8.25 2.01
C GLU A 36 4.58 -8.78 0.75
N ASN A 37 4.23 -8.25 -0.41
CA ASN A 37 4.74 -8.70 -1.69
C ASN A 37 4.99 -7.54 -2.65
N ILE A 38 6.03 -7.65 -3.47
CA ILE A 38 6.21 -6.76 -4.62
C ILE A 38 5.22 -7.20 -5.69
N ASN A 39 4.32 -6.31 -6.12
CA ASN A 39 3.40 -6.58 -7.20
C ASN A 39 4.16 -6.60 -8.54
N THR A 40 4.29 -7.78 -9.12
CA THR A 40 4.99 -8.03 -10.39
C THR A 40 4.11 -7.79 -11.62
N ASP A 41 2.80 -7.63 -11.44
CA ASP A 41 1.83 -7.29 -12.48
C ASP A 41 0.90 -6.15 -12.00
N PRO A 42 1.46 -4.95 -11.77
CA PRO A 42 0.71 -3.84 -11.22
C PRO A 42 -0.28 -3.28 -12.25
N ASN A 43 -1.35 -2.64 -11.77
CA ASN A 43 -2.32 -1.94 -12.61
C ASN A 43 -1.60 -0.97 -13.59
N PRO A 44 -2.05 -0.87 -14.86
CA PRO A 44 -1.46 0.04 -15.84
C PRO A 44 -1.30 1.49 -15.38
N CYS A 45 -2.16 2.00 -14.48
CA CYS A 45 -2.04 3.36 -13.98
C CYS A 45 -0.68 3.63 -13.28
N PHE A 46 -0.07 2.61 -12.68
CA PHE A 46 1.25 2.71 -12.05
C PHE A 46 2.36 2.76 -13.10
N THR A 47 2.32 1.85 -14.07
CA THR A 47 3.36 1.76 -15.10
C THR A 47 3.34 2.97 -16.03
N GLU A 48 2.15 3.47 -16.39
CA GLU A 48 1.96 4.71 -17.16
C GLU A 48 2.50 5.95 -16.42
N SER A 49 2.46 5.94 -15.09
CA SER A 49 3.01 7.01 -14.24
C SER A 49 4.51 6.82 -13.94
N GLY A 50 5.17 5.80 -14.50
CA GLY A 50 6.59 5.50 -14.27
C GLY A 50 6.89 4.85 -12.92
N VAL A 51 5.86 4.37 -12.22
CA VAL A 51 5.98 3.58 -10.99
C VAL A 51 6.31 2.14 -11.36
N ASN A 52 7.57 1.77 -11.15
CA ASN A 52 8.10 0.45 -11.54
C ASN A 52 8.07 -0.58 -10.41
N ASN A 53 7.89 -0.12 -9.18
CA ASN A 53 7.83 -0.97 -7.99
C ASN A 53 6.62 -0.57 -7.18
N VAL A 54 5.71 -1.52 -6.96
CA VAL A 54 4.53 -1.37 -6.13
C VAL A 54 4.61 -2.45 -5.06
N LEU A 55 4.65 -2.05 -3.79
CA LEU A 55 4.62 -2.95 -2.65
C LEU A 55 3.17 -3.05 -2.17
N GLU A 56 2.62 -4.26 -2.15
CA GLU A 56 1.30 -4.53 -1.60
C GLU A 56 1.43 -5.27 -0.27
N GLU A 57 0.71 -4.79 0.73
CA GLU A 57 0.64 -5.44 2.04
C GLU A 57 -0.82 -5.75 2.38
N ILE A 58 -1.07 -6.95 2.89
CA ILE A 58 -2.38 -7.39 3.34
C ILE A 58 -2.43 -7.36 4.86
N TRP A 59 -3.48 -6.74 5.39
CA TRP A 59 -3.66 -6.52 6.82
C TRP A 59 -4.99 -7.12 7.29
N LEU A 60 -4.96 -7.85 8.40
CA LEU A 60 -6.13 -8.25 9.15
C LEU A 60 -6.40 -7.22 10.25
N ILE A 61 -7.62 -6.71 10.29
CA ILE A 61 -8.11 -5.77 11.30
C ILE A 61 -9.37 -6.37 11.91
N GLY A 62 -9.35 -6.72 13.19
CA GLY A 62 -10.47 -7.39 13.87
C GLY A 62 -10.15 -7.90 15.26
#